data_AF-A0AAG5DD29-F1
#
_entry.id   AF-A0AAG5DD29-F1
#
_cell.length_a   1.000
_cell.length_b   1.000
_cell.length_c   1.000
_cell.angle_alpha   90.00
_cell.angle_beta   90.00
_cell.angle_gamma   90.00
#
_symmetry.space_group_name_H-M   'P 1'
#
loop_
_entity.id
_entity.type
_entity.pdbx_description
1 polymer ?
#
loop_
_entity_poly.entity_id
_entity_poly.type
_entity_poly.pdbx_seq_one_letter_code
_entity_poly.pdbx_strand_id
1 'polypeptide(L)'
;MVVGGAGGSRITTSIALLILRHFYFKENICDAMNAPRIHHQLAPMRVEYEKGFNPSIVAELAARGHQVVESKADFGFAALTVIVKQGRSVMASYDRRRTGSLGAVANQV
;
A
#
# COMPACT_ATOMS: atom_id res chain seq x y z
N MET A 1 -3.11 14.23 -5.36
CA MET A 1 -3.48 12.96 -4.68
C MET A 1 -3.75 13.30 -3.23
N VAL A 2 -4.82 12.76 -2.66
CA VAL A 2 -5.12 12.78 -1.23
C VAL A 2 -5.15 11.34 -0.78
N VAL A 3 -4.32 10.97 0.20
CA VAL A 3 -4.18 9.60 0.69
C VAL A 3 -4.11 9.62 2.22
N GLY A 4 -4.75 8.64 2.84
CA GLY A 4 -4.66 8.39 4.27
C GLY A 4 -4.91 6.91 4.56
N GLY A 5 -4.86 6.53 5.84
CA GLY A 5 -5.16 5.15 6.21
C GLY A 5 -5.13 4.88 7.71
N ALA A 6 -5.46 3.64 8.07
CA ALA A 6 -5.51 3.16 9.44
C ALA A 6 -4.73 1.85 9.58
N GLY A 7 -3.80 1.77 10.54
CA GLY A 7 -2.96 0.59 10.76
C GLY A 7 -1.70 0.82 11.58
N GLY A 8 -1.73 1.78 12.52
CA GLY A 8 -0.60 2.08 13.41
C GLY A 8 0.68 2.50 12.66
N SER A 9 1.81 1.99 13.11
CA SER A 9 3.15 2.27 12.55
C SER A 9 3.29 1.96 11.05
N ARG A 10 2.44 1.08 10.52
CA ARG A 10 2.44 0.69 9.09
C ARG A 10 1.79 1.72 8.18
N ILE A 11 1.08 2.72 8.72
CA ILE A 11 0.44 3.78 7.91
C ILE A 11 1.47 4.50 7.04
N THR A 12 2.56 4.96 7.65
CA THR A 12 3.57 5.79 6.97
C THR A 12 4.22 5.07 5.79
N THR A 13 4.71 3.84 6.00
CA THR A 13 5.35 3.06 4.91
C THR A 13 4.35 2.63 3.84
N SER A 14 3.10 2.36 4.22
CA SER A 14 2.05 1.98 3.25
C SER A 14 1.67 3.15 2.34
N ILE A 15 1.55 4.36 2.90
CA ILE A 15 1.33 5.59 2.10
C ILE A 15 2.52 5.84 1.18
N ALA A 16 3.75 5.74 1.70
CA ALA A 16 4.96 5.93 0.90
C ALA A 16 5.02 4.94 -0.27
N LEU A 17 4.72 3.67 -0.03
CA LEU A 17 4.72 2.64 -1.08
C LEU A 17 3.62 2.88 -2.12
N LEU A 18 2.41 3.31 -1.72
CA LEU A 18 1.34 3.65 -2.66
C LEU A 18 1.74 4.82 -3.57
N ILE A 19 2.31 5.88 -2.99
CA ILE A 19 2.79 7.05 -3.72
C ILE A 19 3.89 6.65 -4.70
N LEU A 20 4.86 5.84 -4.25
CA LEU A 20 5.96 5.35 -5.08
C LEU A 20 5.42 4.51 -6.25
N ARG A 21 4.53 3.55 -5.98
CA ARG A 21 3.91 2.72 -7.01
C ARG A 21 3.17 3.53 -8.06
N HIS A 22 2.34 4.47 -7.63
CA HIS A 22 1.55 5.26 -8.56
C HIS A 22 2.39 6.25 -9.37
N PHE A 23 3.26 7.02 -8.72
CA PHE A 23 3.98 8.11 -9.41
C PHE A 23 5.29 7.68 -10.03
N TYR A 24 6.03 6.76 -9.41
CA TYR A 24 7.34 6.33 -9.90
C TYR A 24 7.22 5.10 -10.80
N PHE A 25 6.56 4.03 -10.33
CA PHE A 25 6.33 2.83 -11.14
C PHE A 25 5.17 2.96 -12.14
N LYS A 26 4.46 4.09 -12.12
CA LYS A 26 3.34 4.40 -13.04
C LYS A 26 2.20 3.38 -12.98
N GLU A 27 2.06 2.68 -11.85
CA GLU A 27 0.95 1.75 -11.64
C GLU A 27 -0.39 2.50 -11.57
N ASN A 28 -1.43 1.90 -12.13
CA ASN A 28 -2.79 2.38 -11.94
C ASN A 28 -3.14 2.39 -10.43
N ILE A 29 -3.94 3.36 -9.99
CA ILE A 29 -4.16 3.60 -8.56
C ILE A 29 -4.80 2.40 -7.85
N CYS A 30 -5.69 1.66 -8.53
CA CYS A 30 -6.31 0.46 -7.99
C CYS A 30 -5.32 -0.70 -7.84
N ASP A 31 -4.37 -0.83 -8.77
CA ASP A 31 -3.34 -1.87 -8.73
C ASP A 31 -2.32 -1.55 -7.64
N ALA A 32 -1.86 -0.29 -7.60
CA ALA A 32 -0.98 0.21 -6.55
C ALA A 32 -1.58 0.04 -5.14
N MET A 33 -2.90 0.25 -5.00
CA MET A 33 -3.63 0.07 -3.75
C MET A 33 -3.62 -1.38 -3.27
N ASN A 34 -3.87 -2.33 -4.17
CA ASN A 34 -4.02 -3.74 -3.83
C ASN A 34 -2.70 -4.51 -3.88
N ALA A 35 -1.63 -3.89 -4.37
CA ALA A 35 -0.33 -4.54 -4.42
C ALA A 35 0.17 -4.95 -3.02
N PRO A 36 0.87 -6.10 -2.89
CA PRO A 36 1.49 -6.52 -1.65
C PRO A 36 2.52 -5.50 -1.16
N ARG A 37 2.61 -5.37 0.17
CA ARG A 37 3.39 -4.36 0.88
C ARG A 37 4.48 -4.96 1.75
N ILE A 38 5.43 -4.10 2.10
CA ILE A 38 6.56 -4.38 2.97
C ILE A 38 6.72 -3.25 4.00
N HIS A 39 7.19 -3.57 5.19
CA HIS A 39 7.34 -2.64 6.29
C HIS A 39 8.57 -2.97 7.16
N HIS A 40 9.27 -1.92 7.56
CA HIS A 40 10.30 -1.97 8.60
C HIS A 40 10.19 -0.67 9.41
N GLN A 41 10.32 -0.75 10.73
CA GLN A 41 10.13 0.39 11.64
C GLN A 41 11.28 0.54 12.65
N LEU A 42 12.46 0.07 12.29
CA LEU A 42 13.66 -0.02 13.13
C LEU A 42 13.49 -1.01 14.28
N ALA A 43 12.53 -0.83 15.19
CA ALA A 43 12.27 -1.75 16.28
C ALA A 43 10.83 -2.30 16.19
N PRO A 44 10.63 -3.64 16.16
CA PRO A 44 11.65 -4.69 16.14
C PRO A 44 12.46 -4.70 14.82
N MET A 45 13.71 -5.18 14.88
CA MET A 45 14.66 -5.27 13.76
C MET A 45 14.30 -6.40 12.79
N ARG A 46 13.16 -6.30 12.14
CA ARG A 46 12.70 -7.25 11.12
C ARG A 46 11.92 -6.53 10.03
N VAL A 47 12.04 -7.06 8.82
CA VAL A 47 11.26 -6.64 7.67
C VAL A 47 10.03 -7.54 7.60
N GLU A 48 8.85 -6.95 7.73
CA GLU A 48 7.58 -7.65 7.55
C GLU A 48 7.08 -7.45 6.11
N TYR A 49 6.57 -8.50 5.49
CA TYR A 49 5.99 -8.44 4.14
C TYR A 49 4.68 -9.21 4.04
N GLU A 50 3.81 -8.84 3.12
CA GLU A 50 2.54 -9.53 2.90
C GLU A 50 2.67 -10.78 2.03
N LYS A 51 1.75 -11.73 2.19
CA LYS A 51 1.63 -12.88 1.32
C LYS A 51 1.55 -12.44 -0.15
N GLY A 52 2.34 -13.07 -1.01
CA GLY A 52 2.42 -12.74 -2.44
C GLY A 52 3.34 -11.55 -2.76
N PHE A 53 4.08 -10.99 -1.79
CA PHE A 53 5.16 -10.06 -2.09
C PHE A 53 6.26 -10.74 -2.92
N ASN A 54 6.97 -9.95 -3.73
CA ASN A 54 7.96 -10.48 -4.68
C ASN A 54 9.04 -11.33 -3.95
N PRO A 55 9.11 -12.64 -4.22
CA PRO A 55 10.00 -13.54 -3.48
C PRO A 55 11.48 -13.25 -3.75
N SER A 56 11.83 -12.74 -4.94
CA SER A 56 13.21 -12.37 -5.26
C SER A 56 13.68 -11.19 -4.41
N ILE A 57 12.81 -10.21 -4.15
CA ILE A 57 13.17 -9.08 -3.26
C ILE A 57 13.33 -9.58 -1.82
N VAL A 58 12.47 -10.49 -1.35
CA VAL A 58 12.58 -11.07 -0.01
C VAL A 58 13.89 -11.85 0.15
N ALA A 59 14.26 -12.66 -0.85
CA ALA A 59 15.51 -13.41 -0.86
C ALA A 59 16.73 -12.47 -0.85
N GLU A 60 16.74 -11.41 -1.65
CA GLU A 60 17.81 -10.42 -1.68
C GLU A 60 17.96 -9.66 -0.35
N LEU A 61 16.85 -9.34 0.31
CA LEU A 61 16.89 -8.73 1.65
C LEU A 61 17.49 -9.70 2.68
N ALA A 62 17.10 -10.97 2.64
CA ALA A 62 17.65 -12.00 3.52
C ALA A 62 19.16 -12.20 3.27
N ALA A 63 19.60 -12.23 2.01
CA ALA A 63 21.00 -12.35 1.63
C ALA A 63 21.85 -11.17 2.12
N ARG A 64 21.24 -9.99 2.28
CA ARG A 64 21.87 -8.79 2.86
C ARG A 64 21.82 -8.76 4.39
N GLY A 65 21.31 -9.81 5.03
CA GLY A 65 21.28 -9.96 6.48
C GLY A 65 20.01 -9.43 7.16
N HIS A 66 18.97 -9.05 6.42
CA HIS A 66 17.71 -8.65 7.03
C HIS A 66 16.93 -9.88 7.51
N GLN A 67 16.42 -9.82 8.75
CA GLN A 67 15.41 -10.77 9.20
C GLN A 67 14.10 -10.47 8.49
N VAL A 68 13.69 -11.32 7.55
CA VAL A 68 12.42 -11.18 6.81
C VAL A 68 11.35 -12.09 7.40
N VAL A 69 10.13 -11.58 7.56
CA VAL A 69 9.00 -12.30 8.15
C VAL A 69 7.74 -12.07 7.33
N GLU A 70 7.13 -13.15 6.84
CA GLU A 70 5.80 -13.06 6.23
C GLU A 70 4.74 -12.75 7.30
N SER A 71 3.90 -11.74 7.04
CA SER A 71 2.83 -11.35 7.95
C SER A 71 1.74 -12.42 7.96
N LYS A 72 1.39 -12.91 9.15
CA LYS A 72 0.38 -13.97 9.35
C LYS A 72 -1.07 -13.48 9.23
N ALA A 73 -1.32 -12.17 9.17
CA ALA A 73 -2.66 -11.62 9.25
C ALA A 73 -3.12 -11.07 7.90
N ASP A 74 -4.33 -11.46 7.48
CA ASP A 74 -5.05 -10.87 6.33
C ASP A 74 -5.30 -9.36 6.53
N PHE A 75 -5.10 -8.85 7.75
CA PHE A 75 -5.25 -7.45 8.18
C PHE A 75 -3.93 -6.83 8.69
N GLY A 76 -2.78 -7.43 8.38
CA GLY A 76 -1.49 -7.09 8.98
C GLY A 76 -0.90 -5.73 8.59
N PHE A 77 -1.41 -5.10 7.52
CA PHE A 77 -0.95 -3.81 7.03
C PHE A 77 -2.04 -2.74 7.09
N ALA A 78 -1.64 -1.47 6.96
CA ALA A 78 -2.57 -0.36 7.06
C ALA A 78 -3.60 -0.38 5.93
N ALA A 79 -4.88 -0.18 6.23
CA ALA A 79 -5.90 0.00 5.22
C ALA A 79 -5.90 1.46 4.76
N LEU A 80 -5.72 1.69 3.46
CA LEU A 80 -5.65 3.03 2.88
C LEU A 80 -6.94 3.43 2.15
N THR A 81 -7.15 4.74 2.02
CA THR A 81 -8.08 5.33 1.06
C THR A 81 -7.35 6.39 0.26
N VAL A 82 -7.72 6.56 -1.01
CA VAL A 82 -7.06 7.51 -1.90
C VAL A 82 -8.03 8.14 -2.89
N ILE A 83 -7.79 9.42 -3.17
CA ILE A 83 -8.41 10.17 -4.26
C ILE A 83 -7.30 10.79 -5.11
N VAL A 84 -7.33 10.56 -6.42
CA VAL A 84 -6.34 11.04 -7.38
C VAL A 84 -7.04 11.80 -8.50
N LYS A 85 -6.55 13.01 -8.77
CA LYS A 85 -6.92 13.76 -9.98
C LYS A 85 -6.01 13.32 -11.13
N GLN A 86 -6.60 12.85 -12.23
CA GLN A 86 -5.90 12.53 -13.48
C GLN A 86 -6.52 13.36 -14.61
N GLY A 87 -5.81 14.44 -14.99
CA GLY A 87 -6.34 15.41 -15.95
C GLY A 87 -7.65 16.03 -15.47
N ARG A 88 -8.73 15.79 -16.22
CA ARG A 88 -10.10 16.24 -15.88
C ARG A 88 -10.88 15.25 -15.02
N SER A 89 -10.38 14.03 -14.85
CA SER A 89 -11.06 12.97 -14.11
C SER A 89 -10.57 12.88 -12.68
N VAL A 90 -11.45 12.45 -11.77
CA VAL A 90 -11.11 12.09 -10.39
C VAL A 90 -11.34 10.60 -10.22
N MET A 91 -10.33 9.89 -9.75
CA MET A 91 -10.39 8.47 -9.40
C MET A 91 -10.30 8.33 -7.89
N ALA A 92 -11.00 7.35 -7.34
CA ALA A 92 -10.91 7.00 -5.93
C ALA A 92 -10.70 5.48 -5.79
N SER A 93 -10.02 5.09 -4.72
CA SER A 93 -9.84 3.68 -4.37
C SER A 93 -9.80 3.51 -2.86
N TYR A 94 -10.23 2.35 -2.38
CA TYR A 94 -10.10 1.94 -0.98
C TYR A 94 -9.43 0.58 -0.93
N ASP A 95 -8.74 0.32 0.18
CA ASP A 95 -7.97 -0.89 0.39
C ASP A 95 -8.86 -2.08 0.76
N ARG A 96 -8.76 -3.17 -0.02
CA ARG A 96 -9.52 -4.41 0.21
C ARG A 96 -9.13 -5.13 1.50
N ARG A 97 -8.04 -4.73 2.17
CA ARG A 97 -7.69 -5.19 3.52
C ARG A 97 -8.75 -4.83 4.55
N ARG A 98 -9.68 -3.90 4.27
CA ARG A 98 -10.86 -3.67 5.11
C ARG A 98 -12.11 -3.47 4.24
N THR A 99 -13.28 -3.64 4.84
CA THR A 99 -14.53 -3.28 4.19
C THR A 99 -14.58 -1.77 3.93
N GLY A 100 -15.12 -1.38 2.79
CA GLY A 100 -15.20 0.01 2.37
C GLY A 100 -16.06 0.16 1.12
N SER A 101 -16.33 1.40 0.73
CA SER A 101 -17.10 1.73 -0.46
C SER A 101 -16.57 3.01 -1.11
N LEU A 102 -16.96 3.23 -2.38
CA LEU A 102 -16.67 4.45 -3.12
C LEU A 102 -17.99 5.10 -3.53
N GLY A 103 -18.05 6.42 -3.46
CA GLY A 103 -19.13 7.22 -4.03
C GLY A 103 -18.53 8.35 -4.87
N ALA A 104 -19.11 8.60 -6.02
CA ALA A 104 -18.74 9.72 -6.89
C ALA A 104 -20.01 10.47 -7.31
N VAL A 105 -19.94 11.79 -7.31
CA VAL A 105 -21.01 12.67 -7.79
C VAL A 105 -20.45 13.45 -8.96
N ALA A 106 -21.08 13.31 -10.12
CA ALA A 106 -20.83 14.19 -11.26
C ALA A 106 -21.85 15.33 -11.20
N ASN A 107 -21.39 16.57 -11.09
CA ASN A 107 -22.28 17.70 -11.30
C ASN A 107 -22.61 17.75 -12.79
N GLN A 108 -23.88 17.55 -13.13
CA GLN A 108 -24.39 17.89 -14.45
C GLN A 108 -24.35 19.41 -14.57
N VAL A 109 -23.44 19.91 -15.41
CA VAL A 109 -23.48 21.29 -15.91
C VAL A 109 -24.03 21.23 -17.31
#